data_AF-A0A355D985-F1
#
_entry.id   AF-A0A355D985-F1
#
_cell.length_a   1.000
_cell.length_b   1.000
_cell.length_c   1.000
_cell.angle_alpha   90.00
_cell.angle_beta   90.00
_cell.angle_gamma   90.00
#
_symmetry.space_group_name_H-M   'P 1'
#
loop_
_entity.id
_entity.type
_entity.pdbx_description
1 polymer ?
#
loop_
_entity_poly.entity_id
_entity_poly.type
_entity_poly.pdbx_seq_one_letter_code
_entity_poly.pdbx_strand_id
1 'polypeptide(L)'
;MDEILIEEYRGELLECVHRGYICCVNEDGQVVYSIGDPGFVTFMRSSAKPIQAIPLIKRGIDTKYNLSNKEITVMTGSHRAEPFHVTA
;
A
#
# COMPACT_ATOMS: atom_id res chain seq x y z
N MET A 1 -21.11 9.70 0.03
CA MET A 1 -20.52 10.13 1.30
C MET A 1 -19.80 8.91 1.84
N ASP A 2 -18.55 9.03 2.26
CA ASP A 2 -17.68 7.90 2.59
C ASP A 2 -18.30 7.04 3.71
N GLU A 3 -18.28 5.72 3.55
CA GLU A 3 -18.86 4.75 4.50
C GLU A 3 -18.07 4.71 5.81
N ILE A 4 -18.73 4.50 6.94
CA ILE A 4 -18.05 4.28 8.22
C ILE A 4 -17.42 2.89 8.19
N LEU A 5 -16.10 2.83 8.30
CA LEU A 5 -15.34 1.57 8.31
C LEU A 5 -14.97 1.15 9.73
N ILE A 6 -14.61 2.10 10.58
CA ILE A 6 -14.13 1.84 11.94
C ILE A 6 -14.71 2.89 12.88
N GLU A 7 -15.22 2.43 14.01
CA GLU A 7 -15.60 3.25 15.16
C GLU A 7 -14.65 2.90 16.32
N GLU A 8 -13.99 3.91 16.88
CA GLU A 8 -13.07 3.76 18.00
C GLU A 8 -13.65 4.45 19.23
N TYR A 9 -13.72 3.71 20.33
CA TYR A 9 -14.33 4.16 21.58
C TYR A 9 -13.26 4.35 22.67
N ARG A 10 -13.42 5.42 23.46
CA ARG A 10 -12.68 5.63 24.72
C ARG A 10 -13.64 5.43 25.89
N GLY A 11 -13.65 4.22 26.44
CA GLY A 11 -14.68 3.80 27.39
C GLY A 11 -16.02 3.66 26.65
N GLU A 12 -17.06 4.32 27.14
CA GLU A 12 -18.39 4.31 26.51
C GLU A 12 -18.58 5.42 25.46
N LEU A 13 -17.62 6.33 25.33
CA LEU A 13 -17.70 7.46 24.40
C LEU A 13 -17.10 7.07 23.04
N LEU A 14 -17.89 7.20 21.97
CA LEU A 14 -17.39 7.14 20.60
C LEU A 14 -16.45 8.33 20.35
N GLU A 15 -15.16 8.05 20.20
CA GLU A 15 -14.12 9.07 20.10
C GLU A 15 -13.75 9.35 18.64
N CYS A 16 -13.49 8.31 17.84
CA CYS A 16 -13.12 8.45 16.44
C CYS A 16 -14.06 7.65 15.53
N VAL A 17 -14.37 8.23 14.36
CA VAL A 17 -15.09 7.56 13.27
C VAL A 17 -14.23 7.68 12.02
N HIS A 18 -13.73 6.54 11.53
CA HIS A 18 -12.92 6.47 10.33
C HIS A 18 -13.79 6.04 9.16
N ARG A 19 -13.85 6.90 8.15
CA ARG A 19 -14.59 6.66 6.92
C ARG A 19 -13.65 6.35 5.77
N GLY A 20 -14.12 5.58 4.80
CA GLY A 20 -13.32 5.30 3.62
C GLY A 20 -13.97 4.36 2.63
N TYR A 21 -13.10 3.79 1.79
CA TYR A 21 -13.43 2.95 0.66
C TYR A 21 -12.58 1.69 0.71
N ILE A 22 -13.18 0.53 0.42
CA ILE A 22 -12.46 -0.74 0.27
C ILE A 22 -12.82 -1.30 -1.10
N CYS A 23 -11.81 -1.77 -1.83
CA CYS A 23 -11.98 -2.48 -3.09
C CYS A 23 -10.98 -3.64 -3.14
N CYS A 24 -11.49 -4.87 -3.25
CA CYS A 24 -10.69 -6.07 -3.45
C CYS A 24 -10.94 -6.58 -4.86
N VAL A 25 -9.86 -6.84 -5.60
CA VAL A 25 -9.92 -7.40 -6.96
C VAL A 25 -9.25 -8.76 -7.01
N ASN A 26 -9.74 -9.64 -7.87
CA ASN A 26 -9.07 -10.91 -8.19
C ASN A 26 -8.00 -10.72 -9.29
N GLU A 27 -7.35 -11.82 -9.69
CA GLU A 27 -6.32 -11.86 -10.72
C GLU A 27 -6.81 -11.42 -12.11
N ASP A 28 -8.10 -11.59 -12.39
CA ASP A 28 -8.74 -11.13 -13.64
C ASP A 28 -9.12 -9.64 -13.60
N GLY A 29 -8.85 -8.96 -12.48
CA GLY A 29 -9.19 -7.56 -12.24
C GLY A 29 -10.66 -7.32 -11.90
N GLN A 30 -11.43 -8.37 -11.59
CA GLN A 30 -12.83 -8.26 -11.19
C GLN A 30 -12.93 -7.88 -9.72
N VAL A 31 -13.84 -6.95 -9.40
CA VAL A 31 -14.13 -6.59 -8.00
C VAL A 31 -14.88 -7.75 -7.33
N VAL A 32 -14.26 -8.34 -6.31
CA VAL A 32 -14.84 -9.46 -5.53
C VAL A 32 -15.41 -9.01 -4.19
N TYR A 33 -15.03 -7.81 -3.73
CA TYR A 33 -15.56 -7.20 -2.51
C TYR A 33 -15.34 -5.69 -2.53
N SER A 34 -16.31 -4.92 -2.03
CA SER A 34 -16.15 -3.48 -1.87
C SER A 34 -17.00 -2.91 -0.73
N ILE A 35 -16.52 -1.82 -0.13
CA ILE A 35 -17.30 -0.93 0.73
C ILE A 35 -17.19 0.49 0.18
N GLY A 36 -18.32 1.19 0.04
CA GLY A 36 -18.39 2.50 -0.62
C GLY A 36 -18.30 2.38 -2.15
N ASP A 37 -17.81 3.44 -2.80
CA ASP A 37 -17.59 3.51 -4.25
C ASP A 37 -16.19 2.97 -4.65
N PRO A 38 -16.09 1.79 -5.31
CA PRO A 38 -14.81 1.26 -5.79
C PRO A 38 -14.19 2.06 -6.95
N GLY A 39 -14.95 2.97 -7.58
CA GLY A 39 -14.48 3.90 -8.60
C GLY A 39 -13.95 5.23 -8.04
N PHE A 40 -13.93 5.40 -6.72
CA PHE A 40 -13.48 6.63 -6.09
C PHE A 40 -12.01 6.92 -6.40
N VAL A 41 -11.74 8.10 -6.97
CA VAL A 41 -10.39 8.51 -7.37
C VAL A 41 -9.71 9.29 -6.26
N THR A 42 -8.51 8.85 -5.86
CA THR A 42 -7.66 9.55 -4.88
C THR A 42 -6.18 9.38 -5.22
N PHE A 43 -5.31 10.15 -4.55
CA PHE A 43 -3.88 10.02 -4.71
C PHE A 43 -3.36 8.71 -4.10
N MET A 44 -2.56 7.96 -4.85
CA MET A 44 -1.92 6.72 -4.35
C MET A 44 -1.00 6.95 -3.14
N ARG A 45 -0.40 8.14 -3.01
CA ARG A 45 0.58 8.46 -1.97
C ARG A 45 1.66 7.35 -1.90
N SER A 46 1.97 6.87 -0.71
CA SER A 46 3.02 5.88 -0.45
C SER A 46 2.77 4.53 -1.14
N SER A 47 1.54 4.18 -1.52
CA SER A 47 1.24 2.90 -2.18
C SER A 47 1.76 2.83 -3.63
N ALA A 48 2.17 3.97 -4.22
CA ALA A 48 2.71 4.01 -5.58
C ALA A 48 4.14 3.42 -5.70
N LYS A 49 4.82 3.09 -4.60
CA LYS A 49 6.23 2.64 -4.58
C LYS A 49 6.55 1.48 -5.54
N PRO A 50 5.74 0.40 -5.64
CA PRO A 50 5.99 -0.65 -6.63
C PRO A 50 6.00 -0.10 -8.07
N ILE A 51 5.06 0.78 -8.41
CA ILE A 51 4.98 1.41 -9.73
C ILE A 51 6.20 2.32 -9.97
N GLN A 52 6.64 3.05 -8.95
CA GLN A 52 7.83 3.90 -8.99
C GLN A 52 9.14 3.10 -9.14
N ALA A 53 9.20 1.87 -8.63
CA ALA A 53 10.39 1.01 -8.73
C ALA A 53 10.58 0.39 -10.13
N ILE A 54 9.50 0.11 -10.86
CA ILE A 54 9.53 -0.47 -12.21
C ILE A 54 10.53 0.21 -13.16
N PRO A 55 10.51 1.55 -13.36
CA PRO A 55 11.44 2.20 -14.27
C PRO A 55 12.90 2.08 -13.84
N LEU A 56 13.20 2.01 -12.54
CA LEU A 56 14.57 1.86 -12.05
C LEU A 56 15.13 0.48 -12.40
N ILE A 57 14.34 -0.58 -12.15
CA ILE A 57 14.68 -1.96 -12.49
C ILE A 57 14.77 -2.12 -14.01
N LYS A 58 13.82 -1.56 -14.78
CA LYS A 58 13.88 -1.56 -16.26
C LYS A 58 15.13 -0.86 -16.82
N ARG A 59 15.77 0.02 -16.05
CA ARG A 59 17.01 0.71 -16.42
C ARG A 59 18.26 -0.01 -15.91
N GLY A 60 18.12 -1.19 -15.29
CA GLY A 60 19.22 -2.04 -14.87
C GLY A 60 19.92 -1.56 -13.59
N ILE A 61 19.22 -0.86 -12.70
CA ILE A 61 19.80 -0.40 -11.42
C ILE A 61 20.28 -1.58 -10.56
N ASP A 62 19.52 -2.67 -10.58
CA ASP A 62 19.79 -3.94 -9.90
C ASP A 62 21.11 -4.54 -10.40
N THR A 63 21.31 -4.60 -11.71
CA THR A 63 22.54 -5.12 -12.29
C THR A 63 23.72 -4.16 -12.06
N LYS A 64 23.50 -2.85 -12.20
CA LYS A 64 24.55 -1.83 -12.03
C LYS A 64 25.14 -1.83 -10.62
N TYR A 65 24.31 -2.05 -9.61
CA TYR A 65 24.72 -2.02 -8.20
C TYR A 65 24.75 -3.42 -7.57
N ASN A 66 24.54 -4.49 -8.35
CA ASN A 66 24.46 -5.88 -7.87
C ASN A 66 23.48 -6.05 -6.70
N LEU A 67 22.30 -5.44 -6.83
CA LEU A 67 21.27 -5.47 -5.79
C LEU A 67 20.63 -6.84 -5.69
N SER A 68 20.49 -7.33 -4.47
CA SER A 68 19.76 -8.56 -4.15
C SER A 68 18.25 -8.36 -4.26
N ASN A 69 17.51 -9.47 -4.36
CA ASN A 69 16.04 -9.43 -4.30
C ASN A 69 15.52 -8.82 -2.98
N LYS A 70 16.29 -8.91 -1.88
CA LYS A 70 15.91 -8.31 -0.60
C LYS A 70 16.03 -6.79 -0.67
N GLU A 71 17.15 -6.28 -1.18
CA GLU A 71 17.36 -4.84 -1.40
C GLU A 71 16.32 -4.26 -2.37
N ILE A 72 15.96 -5.01 -3.43
CA ILE A 72 14.89 -4.60 -4.36
C ILE A 72 13.54 -4.50 -3.66
N THR A 73 13.21 -5.46 -2.78
CA THR A 73 11.96 -5.45 -2.01
C THR A 73 11.86 -4.25 -1.06
N VAL A 74 13.00 -3.73 -0.58
CA VAL A 74 13.01 -2.50 0.24
C VAL A 74 12.46 -1.30 -0.55
N MET A 75 12.69 -1.23 -1.87
CA MET A 75 12.22 -0.13 -2.72
C MET A 75 10.70 -0.12 -2.96
N THR A 76 10.02 -1.25 -2.74
CA THR A 76 8.60 -1.43 -3.14
C THR A 76 7.61 -1.22 -2.00
N GLY A 77 8.05 -0.85 -0.80
CA GLY A 77 7.20 -0.87 0.40
C GLY A 77 7.42 0.30 1.37
N SER A 78 6.52 0.42 2.34
CA SER A 78 6.69 1.30 3.50
C SER A 78 7.23 0.47 4.65
N HIS A 79 8.52 0.59 4.91
CA HIS A 79 9.21 -0.23 5.91
C HIS A 79 9.43 0.55 7.20
N ARG A 80 9.44 -0.15 8.34
CA ARG A 80 9.72 0.47 9.67
C ARG A 80 11.21 0.53 10.01
N ALA A 81 12.08 0.29 9.03
CA ALA A 81 13.53 0.17 9.21
C ALA A 81 13.93 -0.85 10.30
N GLU A 82 13.16 -1.93 10.45
CA GLU A 82 13.52 -3.03 11.36
C GLU A 82 14.87 -3.65 10.95
N PRO A 83 15.61 -4.29 11.88
CA PRO A 83 16.98 -4.74 11.61
C PRO A 83 17.14 -5.54 10.32
N PHE A 84 16.19 -6.40 9.97
CA PHE A 84 16.25 -7.21 8.74
C PHE A 84 16.06 -6.40 7.44
N HIS A 85 15.42 -5.22 7.51
CA HIS A 85 15.37 -4.29 6.37
C HIS A 85 16.71 -3.58 6.18
N VAL A 86 17.43 -3.29 7.28
CA VAL A 86 18.72 -2.60 7.24
C VAL A 86 19.83 -3.53 6.75
N THR A 87 19.73 -4.82 7.06
CA THR A 87 20.66 -5.86 6.60
C THR A 87 20.20 -6.54 5.29
N ALA A 88 19.24 -5.95 4.59
CA ALA A 88 18.73 -6.47 3.31
C ALA A 88 19.82 -6.48 2.25
#